data_AF-A0A933IYA1-F1
#
_entry.id   AF-A0A933IYA1-F1
#
_cell.length_a   1.000
_cell.length_b   1.000
_cell.length_c   1.000
_cell.angle_alpha   90.00
_cell.angle_beta   90.00
_cell.angle_gamma   90.00
#
_symmetry.space_group_name_H-M   'P 1'
#
loop_
_entity.id
_entity.type
_entity.pdbx_description
1 polymer ?
#
loop_
_entity_poly.entity_id
_entity_poly.type
_entity_poly.pdbx_seq_one_letter_code
_entity_poly.pdbx_strand_id
1 'polypeptide(L)' 'MHPGVKLLLRVVLALAASLFLTHVFLKSDSWYARIGLACLLLIMAYTMEAVRKRKD' A
#
# COMPACT_ATOMS: atom_id res chain seq x y z
N MET A 1 -4.07 16.60 -12.23
CA MET A 1 -3.11 15.49 -12.01
C MET A 1 -3.54 14.29 -12.84
N HIS A 2 -2.69 13.80 -13.74
CA HIS A 2 -3.00 12.63 -14.58
C HIS A 2 -3.34 11.40 -13.73
N PRO A 3 -4.39 10.63 -14.09
CA PRO A 3 -4.83 9.47 -13.33
C PRO A 3 -3.74 8.39 -13.19
N GLY A 4 -2.87 8.24 -14.19
CA GLY A 4 -1.72 7.33 -14.15
C GLY A 4 -0.69 7.69 -13.06
N VAL A 5 -0.42 8.99 -12.84
CA VAL A 5 0.56 9.45 -11.85
C VAL A 5 0.05 9.22 -10.42
N LYS A 6 -1.26 9.40 -10.17
CA LYS A 6 -1.87 9.06 -8.88
C LYS A 6 -1.73 7.58 -8.56
N LEU A 7 -1.89 6.72 -9.56
CA LEU A 7 -1.83 5.27 -9.38
C LEU A 7 -0.40 4.80 -9.12
N LEU A 8 0.56 5.31 -9.90
CA LEU A 8 1.99 5.09 -9.69
C LEU A 8 2.44 5.55 -8.30
N LEU A 9 2.02 6.75 -7.87
CA LEU A 9 2.37 7.28 -6.56
C LEU A 9 1.83 6.39 -5.43
N ARG A 10 0.60 5.87 -5.54
CA ARG A 10 0.03 4.94 -4.54
C ARG A 10 0.75 3.61 -4.49
N VAL A 11 1.14 3.06 -5.64
CA VAL A 11 1.90 1.82 -5.72
C VAL A 11 3.28 1.99 -5.08
N VAL A 12 3.99 3.08 -5.41
CA VAL A 12 5.29 3.40 -4.83
C VAL A 12 5.18 3.64 -3.32
N LEU A 13 4.15 4.36 -2.87
CA LEU A 13 3.92 4.62 -1.45
C LEU A 13 3.58 3.34 -0.68
N ALA A 14 2.78 2.45 -1.26
CA ALA A 14 2.44 1.16 -0.66
C ALA A 14 3.65 0.22 -0.58
N LEU A 15 4.51 0.21 -1.59
CA LEU A 15 5.78 -0.52 -1.58
C LEU A 15 6.75 0.03 -0.53
N ALA A 16 6.90 1.35 -0.45
CA ALA A 16 7.75 2.01 0.55
C ALA A 16 7.23 1.76 1.98
N ALA A 17 5.92 1.89 2.19
CA ALA A 17 5.29 1.60 3.47
C ALA A 17 5.43 0.12 3.85
N SER A 18 5.30 -0.80 2.89
CA SER A 18 5.49 -2.22 3.15
C SER A 18 6.93 -2.55 3.54
N LEU A 19 7.91 -2.03 2.80
CA LEU A 19 9.33 -2.17 3.14
C LEU A 19 9.65 -1.60 4.52
N PHE A 20 9.14 -0.41 4.83
CA PHE A 20 9.34 0.25 6.13
C PHE A 20 8.73 -0.55 7.28
N LEU A 21 7.44 -0.92 7.20
CA LEU A 21 6.77 -1.70 8.24
C LEU A 21 7.39 -3.09 8.42
N THR A 22 7.79 -3.76 7.33
CA THR A 22 8.39 -5.09 7.47
C THR A 22 9.78 -5.02 8.11
N HIS A 23 10.55 -3.96 7.83
CA HIS A 23 11.88 -3.76 8.41
C HIS A 23 11.85 -3.21 9.85
N VAL A 24 10.85 -2.40 10.20
CA VAL A 24 10.72 -1.77 11.52
C VAL A 24 9.94 -2.65 12.51
N PHE A 25 8.83 -3.26 12.09
CA PHE A 25 7.92 -3.97 12.99
C PHE A 25 8.15 -5.47 13.04
N LEU A 26 8.35 -6.12 11.90
CA LEU A 26 8.36 -7.59 11.90
C LEU A 26 9.70 -8.19 12.32
N LYS A 27 10.82 -7.45 12.18
CA LYS A 27 12.20 -7.95 12.40
C LYS A 27 12.36 -9.39 11.91
N SER A 28 11.72 -9.69 10.78
CA SER A 28 11.58 -11.03 10.21
C SER A 28 11.91 -10.91 8.74
N ASP A 29 12.97 -11.59 8.33
CA ASP A 29 13.47 -11.65 6.95
C ASP A 29 12.56 -12.48 6.02
N SER A 30 11.30 -12.65 6.41
CA SER A 30 10.28 -13.35 5.65
C SER A 30 9.84 -12.48 4.47
N TRP A 31 10.33 -12.82 3.28
CA TRP A 31 9.84 -12.28 2.00
C TRP A 31 8.31 -12.35 1.87
N TYR A 32 7.69 -13.40 2.40
CA TYR A 32 6.24 -13.58 2.41
C TYR A 32 5.52 -12.51 3.24
N ALA A 33 6.10 -12.07 4.36
CA ALA A 33 5.53 -11.00 5.15
C ALA A 33 5.55 -9.66 4.40
N ARG A 34 6.63 -9.36 3.64
CA ARG A 34 6.71 -8.16 2.80
C ARG A 34 5.61 -8.14 1.72
N ILE A 35 5.39 -9.28 1.07
CA ILE A 35 4.35 -9.41 0.04
C ILE A 35 2.96 -9.30 0.65
N GLY A 36 2.71 -10.01 1.76
CA GLY A 36 1.42 -9.96 2.45
C GLY A 36 1.07 -8.55 2.91
N LEU A 37 2.04 -7.84 3.48
CA LEU A 37 1.86 -6.47 3.95
C LEU A 37 1.65 -5.47 2.80
N ALA A 38 2.38 -5.62 1.69
CA ALA A 38 2.18 -4.80 0.49
C ALA A 38 0.77 -4.99 -0.10
N CYS A 39 0.30 -6.24 -0.14
CA CYS A 39 -1.04 -6.56 -0.61
C CYS A 39 -2.13 -5.95 0.30
N LEU A 40 -1.92 -6.02 1.61
CA LEU A 40 -2.84 -5.46 2.61
C LEU A 40 -2.93 -3.93 2.51
N LEU A 41 -1.79 -3.25 2.31
CA LEU A 41 -1.73 -1.80 2.10
C LEU A 41 -2.41 -1.37 0.80
N LEU A 42 -2.23 -2.15 -0.28
CA LEU A 42 -2.92 -1.90 -1.56
C LEU A 42 -4.44 -2.02 -1.42
N ILE A 43 -4.94 -3.06 -0.73
CA ILE A 43 -6.37 -3.25 -0.47
C ILE A 43 -6.92 -2.09 0.38
N MET A 44 -6.18 -1.66 1.41
CA MET A 44 -6.59 -0.56 2.28
C MET A 44 -6.66 0.78 1.52
N ALA A 45 -5.69 1.05 0.65
CA ALA A 45 -5.70 2.22 -0.22
C ALA A 45 -6.90 2.21 -1.18
N TYR A 46 -7.19 1.06 -1.79
CA TYR A 46 -8.32 0.89 -2.70
C TYR A 46 -9.67 1.04 -1.99
N THR A 47 -9.83 0.42 -0.81
CA THR A 47 -11.05 0.54 0.00
C THR A 47 -11.28 1.97 0.49
N MET A 48 -10.25 2.67 0.98
CA MET A 48 -10.38 4.09 1.34
C MET A 48 -10.83 4.94 0.15
N GLU A 49 -10.32 4.67 -1.04
CA GLU A 49 -10.70 5.41 -2.24
C GLU A 49 -12.11 5.09 -2.73
N ALA A 50 -12.53 3.83 -2.65
CA ALA A 50 -13.89 3.41 -2.94
C ALA A 50 -14.89 4.03 -1.95
N VAL A 51 -14.54 4.09 -0.66
CA VAL A 51 -15.34 4.77 0.37
C VAL A 51 -15.42 6.27 0.11
N ARG A 52 -14.31 6.90 -0.31
CA ARG A 52 -14.27 8.33 -0.65
C ARG A 52 -15.20 8.65 -1.83
N LYS A 53 -15.18 7.81 -2.87
CA LYS A 53 -16.07 7.94 -4.04
C LYS A 53 -17.54 7.67 -3.77
N ARG A 54 -17.91 7.04 -2.65
CA ARG A 54 -19.32 6.88 -2.24
C ARG A 54 -19.85 8.08 -1.43
N LYS A 55 -18.96 8.96 -0.97
CA LYS A 55 -19.30 10.13 -0.15
C LYS A 55 -19.36 11.43 -0.93
N ASP A 56 -18.74 11.48 -2.11
CA ASP A 56 -18.98 12.47 -3.17
C ASP A 56 -20.13 11.99 -4.06
#